data_AF-A0A7W9SYN9-F1
#
_entry.id   AF-A0A7W9SYN9-F1
#
_cell.length_a   1.000
_cell.length_b   1.000
_cell.length_c   1.000
_cell.angle_alpha   90.00
_cell.angle_beta   90.00
_cell.angle_gamma   90.00
#
_symmetry.space_group_name_H-M   'P 1'
#
loop_
_entity.id
_entity.type
_entity.pdbx_description
1 polymer ?
#
loop_
_entity_poly.entity_id
_entity_poly.type
_entity_poly.pdbx_seq_one_letter_code
_entity_poly.pdbx_strand_id
1 'polypeptide(L)'
;MKKLLGVGLVLLVALGSFLLPLWLTPTDESGVTLPLVPTSHFTPTLPRPTATPASKGQPVRTEYAGRVWEVYFHDGQRVSKGQLLLKLVEKLPSVTQQQLKARLQQQQLAYDALLATHPTPDNPALAAARQQLQDTRQLLARAVPMLSFVFVTAPADGIISGGLVQVGDYLAAQATVAQLFAGPLADTTLLLSSVE
;
A
#
# COMPACT_ATOMS: atom_id res chain seq x y z
N MET A 1 29.14 31.46 25.50
CA MET A 1 28.41 32.67 25.03
C MET A 1 26.92 32.32 24.92
N LYS A 2 26.05 33.10 25.59
CA LYS A 2 24.59 33.33 25.36
C LYS A 2 23.66 32.09 25.39
N LYS A 3 23.15 31.63 26.55
CA LYS A 3 21.89 32.00 27.27
C LYS A 3 20.63 31.93 26.37
N LEU A 4 19.85 30.84 26.40
CA LEU A 4 18.64 30.62 27.24
C LEU A 4 17.66 31.82 27.25
N LEU A 5 16.62 31.75 26.42
CA LEU A 5 15.47 32.66 26.34
C LEU A 5 14.36 31.94 25.55
N GLY A 6 13.11 31.78 25.97
CA GLY A 6 12.44 32.23 27.18
C GLY A 6 11.25 31.31 27.48
N VAL A 7 11.18 30.87 28.73
CA VAL A 7 9.96 30.41 29.39
C VAL A 7 9.80 31.42 30.52
N GLY A 8 8.80 32.29 30.43
CA GLY A 8 8.62 33.34 31.43
C GLY A 8 7.63 34.41 31.01
N LEU A 9 6.34 34.12 31.10
CA LEU A 9 5.33 35.12 31.47
C LEU A 9 4.01 34.44 31.90
N VAL A 10 4.11 33.55 32.88
CA VAL A 10 2.99 33.25 33.76
C VAL A 10 3.37 33.85 35.11
N LEU A 11 2.43 34.57 35.73
CA LEU A 11 2.47 35.05 37.12
C LEU A 11 3.05 36.46 37.32
N LEU A 12 2.28 37.51 36.95
CA LEU A 12 2.28 38.79 37.70
C LEU A 12 1.13 39.74 37.28
N VAL A 13 -0.12 39.45 37.65
CA VAL A 13 -1.14 40.51 37.81
C VAL A 13 -2.01 40.14 39.02
N ALA A 14 -1.37 40.19 40.18
CA ALA A 14 -2.06 40.31 41.46
C ALA A 14 -1.50 41.57 42.13
N LEU A 15 -2.41 42.41 42.64
CA LEU A 15 -2.23 43.59 43.50
C LEU A 15 -1.91 44.96 42.84
N GLY A 16 -2.87 45.87 43.04
CA GLY A 16 -2.83 47.31 42.75
C GLY A 16 -3.93 47.67 41.74
N SER A 17 -5.01 48.40 42.01
CA SER A 17 -5.36 49.43 42.99
C SER A 17 -6.90 49.40 43.12
N PHE A 18 -7.58 49.44 44.27
CA PHE A 18 -7.68 50.47 45.31
C PHE A 18 -8.23 51.84 44.81
N LEU A 19 -9.51 52.10 45.19
CA LEU A 19 -10.24 53.39 45.34
C LEU A 19 -10.69 54.11 44.04
N LEU A 20 -11.90 54.68 43.84
CA LEU A 20 -13.03 55.29 44.60
C LEU A 20 -14.24 55.42 43.61
N PRO A 21 -15.36 56.13 43.88
CA PRO A 21 -16.27 56.21 45.03
C PRO A 21 -17.76 55.93 44.63
N LEU A 22 -18.63 55.87 45.63
CA LEU A 22 -20.08 56.04 45.49
C LEU A 22 -20.44 57.33 44.74
N TRP A 23 -21.46 57.28 43.88
CA TRP A 23 -22.67 58.13 43.86
C TRP A 23 -23.50 57.84 42.60
N LEU A 24 -24.78 58.24 42.67
CA LEU A 24 -25.83 58.23 41.63
C LEU A 24 -26.83 57.05 41.69
N THR A 25 -27.77 57.17 42.63
CA THR A 25 -29.20 56.95 42.33
C THR A 25 -29.69 58.11 41.45
N PRO A 26 -30.61 57.90 40.48
CA PRO A 26 -32.03 57.88 40.85
C PRO A 26 -32.89 56.89 40.04
N THR A 27 -33.95 56.44 40.73
CA THR A 27 -35.35 56.37 40.28
C THR A 27 -35.63 56.33 38.77
N ASP A 28 -36.25 55.24 38.29
CA ASP A 28 -37.62 55.34 37.77
C ASP A 28 -38.27 53.96 37.67
N GLU A 29 -39.54 53.92 38.05
CA GLU A 29 -40.40 52.75 37.92
C GLU A 29 -40.86 52.66 36.47
N SER A 30 -40.81 51.47 35.90
CA SER A 30 -41.49 51.24 34.62
C SER A 30 -42.11 49.86 34.66
N GLY A 31 -43.42 49.84 34.94
CA GLY A 31 -44.27 48.71 34.66
C GLY A 31 -44.17 48.38 33.17
N VAL A 32 -43.54 47.25 32.87
CA VAL A 32 -43.55 46.67 31.52
C VAL A 32 -44.55 45.53 31.54
N THR A 33 -45.71 45.82 30.98
CA THR A 33 -46.71 44.84 30.56
C THR A 33 -46.03 43.84 29.64
N LEU A 34 -45.97 42.57 30.03
CA LEU A 34 -45.45 41.49 29.21
C LEU A 34 -46.42 41.28 28.01
N PRO A 35 -46.02 41.51 26.74
CA PRO A 35 -46.76 40.94 25.64
C PRO A 35 -46.51 39.43 25.64
N LEU A 36 -47.59 38.66 25.52
CA LEU A 36 -47.60 37.21 25.41
C LEU A 36 -46.74 36.78 24.22
N VAL A 37 -45.49 36.37 24.48
CA VAL A 37 -44.60 35.81 23.45
C VAL A 37 -45.16 34.44 23.07
N PRO A 38 -45.52 34.19 21.80
CA PRO A 38 -45.91 32.85 21.38
C PRO A 38 -44.70 31.93 21.54
N THR A 39 -44.84 30.91 22.40
CA THR A 39 -43.82 29.89 22.66
C THR A 39 -43.44 29.17 21.37
N SER A 40 -42.43 29.69 20.69
CA SER A 40 -41.82 29.04 19.53
C SER A 40 -40.87 27.99 20.09
N HIS A 41 -41.31 26.74 20.09
CA HIS A 41 -40.49 25.61 20.50
C HIS A 41 -39.39 25.40 19.45
N PHE A 42 -38.21 25.94 19.72
CA PHE A 42 -37.04 25.69 18.90
C PHE A 42 -36.60 24.23 19.15
N THR A 43 -36.74 23.38 18.13
CA THR A 43 -36.27 21.99 18.22
C THR A 43 -34.89 21.95 17.57
N PRO A 44 -33.79 21.82 18.33
CA PRO A 44 -32.46 21.73 17.74
C PRO A 44 -32.35 20.36 17.04
N THR A 45 -32.50 20.35 15.72
CA THR A 45 -32.14 19.19 14.90
C THR A 45 -30.62 19.08 14.91
N LEU A 46 -30.06 18.33 15.86
CA LEU A 46 -28.65 17.95 15.82
C LEU A 46 -28.41 17.24 14.49
N PRO A 47 -27.49 17.73 13.63
CA PRO A 47 -27.10 16.99 12.45
C PRO A 47 -26.56 15.65 12.93
N ARG A 48 -27.32 14.58 12.68
CA ARG A 48 -26.87 13.21 12.89
C ARG A 48 -25.57 13.09 12.10
N PRO A 49 -24.43 12.74 12.72
CA PRO A 49 -23.20 12.55 11.97
C PRO A 49 -23.47 11.47 10.95
N THR A 50 -23.63 11.87 9.69
CA THR A 50 -23.70 10.95 8.57
C THR A 50 -22.36 10.26 8.59
N ALA A 51 -22.32 9.01 9.05
CA ALA A 51 -21.11 8.21 9.02
C ALA A 51 -20.61 8.26 7.57
N THR A 52 -19.49 8.93 7.36
CA THR A 52 -18.86 9.00 6.04
C THR A 52 -18.69 7.56 5.59
N PRO A 53 -19.21 7.16 4.41
CA PRO A 53 -19.07 5.79 3.96
C PRO A 53 -17.58 5.45 4.00
N ALA A 54 -17.22 4.44 4.79
CA ALA A 54 -15.84 4.01 4.90
C ALA A 54 -15.37 3.66 3.49
N SER A 55 -14.47 4.48 2.93
CA SER A 55 -13.90 4.23 1.61
C SER A 55 -13.25 2.84 1.66
N LYS A 56 -13.87 1.86 1.02
CA LYS A 56 -13.33 0.50 0.96
C LYS A 56 -12.02 0.57 0.17
N GLY A 57 -10.91 0.30 0.84
CA GLY A 57 -9.61 0.17 0.18
C GLY A 57 -9.66 -0.99 -0.82
N GLN A 58 -9.28 -0.73 -2.07
CA GLN A 58 -9.13 -1.77 -3.08
C GLN A 58 -7.72 -2.36 -2.96
N PRO A 59 -7.59 -3.69 -2.77
CA PRO A 59 -6.27 -4.31 -2.70
C PRO A 59 -5.62 -4.27 -4.09
N VAL A 60 -4.42 -3.69 -4.16
CA VAL A 60 -3.55 -3.80 -5.33
C VAL A 60 -2.89 -5.16 -5.26
N ARG A 61 -3.04 -5.95 -6.32
CA ARG A 61 -2.50 -7.31 -6.40
C ARG A 61 -1.45 -7.42 -7.50
N THR A 62 -0.48 -8.29 -7.30
CA THR A 62 0.47 -8.67 -8.35
C THR A 62 -0.16 -9.65 -9.32
N GLU A 63 0.06 -9.51 -10.62
CA GLU A 63 -0.39 -10.50 -11.61
C GLU A 63 0.56 -11.69 -11.68
N TYR A 64 1.86 -11.44 -11.54
CA TYR A 64 2.92 -12.44 -11.68
C TYR A 64 3.69 -12.63 -10.36
N ALA A 65 4.27 -13.82 -10.19
CA ALA A 65 5.18 -14.09 -9.10
C ALA A 65 6.58 -13.55 -9.43
N GLY A 66 7.25 -12.92 -8.47
CA GLY A 66 8.55 -12.32 -8.72
C GLY A 66 9.18 -11.70 -7.48
N ARG A 67 10.46 -11.35 -7.61
CA ARG A 67 11.17 -10.61 -6.57
C ARG A 67 11.04 -9.11 -6.81
N VAL A 68 10.74 -8.34 -5.78
CA VAL A 68 10.67 -6.88 -5.85
C VAL A 68 12.07 -6.34 -6.15
N TRP A 69 12.21 -5.67 -7.29
CA TRP A 69 13.45 -5.02 -7.71
C TRP A 69 13.49 -3.58 -7.22
N GLU A 70 12.42 -2.82 -7.48
CA GLU A 70 12.29 -1.42 -7.09
C GLU A 70 10.85 -1.12 -6.68
N VAL A 71 10.70 -0.23 -5.70
CA VAL A 71 9.43 0.29 -5.21
C VAL A 71 9.43 1.80 -5.43
N TYR A 72 8.39 2.33 -6.08
CA TYR A 72 8.27 3.75 -6.47
C TYR A 72 7.17 4.49 -5.71
N PHE A 73 6.61 3.90 -4.66
CA PHE A 73 5.58 4.51 -3.84
C PHE A 73 5.97 4.56 -2.36
N HIS A 74 5.34 5.47 -1.63
CA HIS A 74 5.44 5.60 -0.18
C HIS A 74 4.05 5.53 0.46
N ASP A 75 3.99 5.16 1.74
CA ASP A 75 2.73 5.16 2.48
C ASP A 75 2.16 6.59 2.56
N GLY A 76 0.86 6.74 2.30
CA GLY A 76 0.17 8.03 2.22
C GLY A 76 0.38 8.80 0.91
N GLN A 77 1.10 8.24 -0.08
CA GLN A 77 1.29 8.90 -1.37
C GLN A 77 0.02 8.84 -2.23
N ARG A 78 -0.35 9.98 -2.84
CA ARG A 78 -1.37 10.03 -3.87
C ARG A 78 -0.81 9.48 -5.19
N VAL A 79 -1.53 8.53 -5.78
CA VAL A 79 -1.19 7.92 -7.06
C VAL A 79 -2.32 8.07 -8.06
N SER A 80 -1.96 8.15 -9.34
CA SER A 80 -2.93 8.19 -10.44
C SER A 80 -3.11 6.81 -11.07
N LYS A 81 -4.26 6.60 -11.72
CA LYS A 81 -4.51 5.37 -12.49
C LYS A 81 -3.39 5.16 -13.52
N GLY A 82 -2.83 3.95 -13.53
CA GLY A 82 -1.73 3.57 -14.43
C GLY A 82 -0.34 3.98 -13.95
N GLN A 83 -0.21 4.68 -12.81
CA GLN A 83 1.09 5.02 -12.25
C GLN A 83 1.85 3.76 -11.84
N LEU A 84 3.13 3.69 -12.20
CA LEU A 84 4.02 2.59 -11.79
C LEU A 84 4.23 2.61 -10.28
N LEU A 85 3.90 1.50 -9.62
CA LEU A 85 4.06 1.34 -8.18
C LEU A 85 5.31 0.54 -7.87
N LEU A 86 5.50 -0.58 -8.57
CA LEU A 86 6.54 -1.53 -8.25
C LEU A 86 6.99 -2.28 -9.49
N LYS A 87 8.29 -2.60 -9.50
CA LYS A 87 8.96 -3.36 -10.53
C LYS A 87 9.41 -4.68 -9.93
N LEU A 88 8.91 -5.78 -10.48
CA LEU A 88 9.31 -7.12 -10.10
C LEU A 88 10.21 -7.72 -11.17
N VAL A 89 11.02 -8.68 -10.73
CA VAL A 89 11.77 -9.57 -11.59
C VAL A 89 11.24 -10.99 -11.40
N GLU A 90 10.70 -11.54 -12.47
CA GLU A 90 10.35 -12.94 -12.59
C GLU A 90 11.52 -13.72 -13.20
N LYS A 91 11.76 -14.93 -12.67
CA LYS A 91 12.73 -15.86 -13.24
C LYS A 91 11.99 -16.82 -14.18
N LEU A 92 12.26 -16.72 -15.47
CA LEU A 92 11.71 -17.59 -16.49
C LEU A 92 12.73 -18.63 -16.93
N PRO A 93 12.29 -19.86 -17.30
CA PRO A 93 13.18 -20.84 -17.87
C PRO A 93 13.73 -20.35 -19.21
N SER A 94 15.04 -20.43 -19.41
CA SER A 94 15.65 -20.08 -20.70
C SER A 94 15.45 -21.18 -21.74
N VAL A 95 15.54 -20.82 -23.03
CA VAL A 95 15.47 -21.80 -24.13
C VAL A 95 16.51 -22.91 -23.95
N THR A 96 17.72 -22.56 -23.53
CA THR A 96 18.79 -23.53 -23.22
C THR A 96 18.39 -24.50 -22.11
N GLN A 97 17.77 -24.01 -21.02
CA GLN A 97 17.26 -24.88 -19.96
C GLN A 97 16.17 -25.83 -20.46
N GLN A 98 15.26 -25.34 -21.31
CA GLN A 98 14.21 -26.17 -21.92
C GLN A 98 14.82 -27.27 -22.81
N GLN A 99 15.78 -26.93 -23.66
CA GLN A 99 16.49 -27.88 -24.52
C GLN A 99 17.24 -28.95 -23.71
N LEU A 100 17.99 -28.54 -22.69
CA LEU A 100 18.73 -29.47 -21.82
C LEU A 100 17.78 -30.38 -21.03
N LYS A 101 16.64 -29.87 -20.56
CA LYS A 101 15.62 -30.65 -19.89
C LYS A 101 15.01 -31.71 -20.83
N ALA A 102 14.72 -31.34 -22.07
CA ALA A 102 14.24 -32.28 -23.08
C ALA A 102 15.28 -33.35 -23.41
N ARG A 103 16.55 -32.97 -23.57
CA ARG A 103 17.66 -33.92 -23.77
C ARG A 103 17.81 -34.88 -22.59
N LEU A 104 17.72 -34.37 -21.36
CA LEU A 104 17.78 -35.20 -20.14
C LEU A 104 16.66 -36.23 -20.14
N GLN A 105 15.43 -35.84 -20.47
CA GLN A 105 14.30 -36.77 -20.57
C GLN A 105 14.54 -37.85 -21.63
N GLN A 106 15.04 -37.49 -22.81
CA GLN A 106 15.37 -38.45 -23.85
C GLN A 106 16.46 -39.44 -23.42
N GLN A 107 17.52 -38.94 -22.78
CA GLN A 107 18.58 -39.79 -22.24
C GLN A 107 18.09 -40.70 -21.12
N GLN A 108 17.13 -40.23 -20.31
CA GLN A 108 16.54 -41.01 -19.22
C GLN A 108 15.74 -42.18 -19.79
N LEU A 109 14.91 -41.93 -20.81
CA LEU A 109 14.18 -42.98 -21.52
C LEU A 109 15.13 -44.01 -22.16
N ALA A 110 16.23 -43.56 -22.76
CA ALA A 110 17.23 -44.46 -23.34
C ALA A 110 17.94 -45.30 -22.25
N TYR A 111 18.28 -44.70 -21.11
CA TYR A 111 18.85 -45.41 -19.96
C TYR A 111 17.88 -46.46 -19.40
N ASP A 112 16.60 -46.11 -19.24
CA ASP A 112 15.58 -47.02 -18.73
C ASP A 112 15.34 -48.20 -19.69
N ALA A 113 15.36 -47.96 -21.00
CA ALA A 113 15.27 -49.00 -22.03
C ALA A 113 16.50 -49.95 -22.01
N LEU A 114 17.71 -49.39 -21.82
CA LEU A 114 18.92 -50.19 -21.67
C LEU A 114 18.89 -51.03 -20.39
N LEU A 115 18.39 -50.46 -19.29
CA LEU A 115 18.25 -51.16 -18.02
C LEU A 115 17.27 -52.33 -18.12
N ALA A 116 16.17 -52.16 -18.86
CA ALA A 116 15.20 -53.21 -19.12
C ALA A 116 15.77 -54.35 -19.97
N THR A 117 16.67 -54.04 -20.90
CA THR A 117 17.26 -55.03 -21.82
C THR A 117 18.49 -55.73 -21.22
N HIS A 118 19.30 -54.99 -20.46
CA HIS A 118 20.55 -55.47 -19.87
C HIS A 118 20.66 -54.99 -18.42
N PRO A 119 20.04 -55.68 -17.45
CA PRO A 119 19.94 -55.22 -16.06
C PRO A 119 21.26 -55.31 -15.27
N THR A 120 22.34 -55.80 -15.86
CA THR A 120 23.62 -55.98 -15.17
C THR A 120 24.37 -54.65 -15.02
N PRO A 121 24.79 -54.28 -13.79
CA PRO A 121 25.43 -52.99 -13.51
C PRO A 121 26.81 -52.80 -14.16
N ASP A 122 27.47 -53.89 -14.55
CA ASP A 122 28.80 -53.88 -15.20
C ASP A 122 28.74 -53.65 -16.71
N ASN A 123 27.57 -53.37 -17.28
CA ASN A 123 27.45 -53.10 -18.70
C ASN A 123 28.06 -51.71 -19.05
N PRO A 124 29.07 -51.65 -19.94
CA PRO A 124 29.70 -50.38 -20.31
C PRO A 124 28.72 -49.38 -20.97
N ALA A 125 27.68 -49.87 -21.65
CA ALA A 125 26.65 -49.01 -22.25
C ALA A 125 25.78 -48.32 -21.18
N LEU A 126 25.42 -49.03 -20.09
CA LEU A 126 24.70 -48.44 -18.96
C LEU A 126 25.55 -47.41 -18.22
N ALA A 127 26.83 -47.70 -18.02
CA ALA A 127 27.78 -46.77 -17.41
C ALA A 127 27.92 -45.48 -18.26
N ALA A 128 28.06 -45.61 -19.58
CA ALA A 128 28.12 -44.48 -20.50
C ALA A 128 26.83 -43.65 -20.50
N ALA A 129 25.66 -44.29 -20.54
CA ALA A 129 24.37 -43.60 -20.48
C ALA A 129 24.17 -42.86 -19.14
N ARG A 130 24.61 -43.44 -18.02
CA ARG A 130 24.61 -42.78 -16.71
C ARG A 130 25.52 -41.54 -16.70
N GLN A 131 26.71 -41.64 -17.28
CA GLN A 131 27.62 -40.51 -17.40
C GLN A 131 26.99 -39.37 -18.22
N GLN A 132 26.38 -39.68 -19.37
CA GLN A 132 25.69 -38.71 -20.21
C GLN A 132 24.55 -38.00 -19.47
N LEU A 133 23.77 -38.73 -18.65
CA LEU A 133 22.74 -38.14 -17.80
C LEU A 133 23.33 -37.18 -16.77
N GLN A 134 24.44 -37.55 -16.13
CA GLN A 134 25.14 -36.69 -15.18
C GLN A 134 25.68 -35.43 -15.86
N ASP A 135 26.30 -35.56 -17.03
CA ASP A 135 26.82 -34.43 -17.80
C ASP A 135 25.70 -33.46 -18.18
N THR A 136 24.58 -33.95 -18.73
CA THR A 136 23.42 -33.10 -19.07
C THR A 136 22.81 -32.45 -17.83
N ARG A 137 22.74 -33.15 -16.68
CA ARG A 137 22.29 -32.57 -15.41
C ARG A 137 23.20 -31.44 -14.93
N GLN A 138 24.51 -31.61 -15.05
CA GLN A 138 25.47 -30.55 -14.72
C GLN A 138 25.33 -29.34 -15.65
N LEU A 139 25.15 -29.57 -16.95
CA LEU A 139 24.89 -28.50 -17.91
C LEU A 139 23.59 -27.75 -17.57
N LEU A 140 22.53 -28.48 -17.18
CA LEU A 140 21.25 -27.87 -16.78
C LEU A 140 21.41 -27.04 -15.50
N ALA A 141 22.17 -27.52 -14.51
CA ALA A 141 22.44 -26.79 -13.26
C ALA A 141 23.26 -25.50 -13.49
N ARG A 142 24.12 -25.48 -14.52
CA ARG A 142 24.91 -24.30 -14.92
C ARG A 142 24.12 -23.34 -15.81
N ALA A 143 23.02 -23.78 -16.40
CA ALA A 143 22.25 -22.96 -17.33
C ALA A 143 21.56 -21.81 -16.59
N VAL A 144 21.79 -20.59 -17.06
CA VAL A 144 21.25 -19.37 -16.45
C VAL A 144 19.77 -19.19 -16.86
N PRO A 145 18.86 -18.91 -15.92
CA PRO A 145 17.47 -18.59 -16.22
C PRO A 145 17.35 -17.18 -16.83
N MET A 146 16.30 -16.94 -17.60
CA MET A 146 16.01 -15.63 -18.13
C MET A 146 15.32 -14.76 -17.06
N LEU A 147 15.64 -13.47 -17.04
CA LEU A 147 14.97 -12.52 -16.15
C LEU A 147 13.95 -11.72 -16.96
N SER A 148 12.71 -11.67 -16.46
CA SER A 148 11.65 -10.85 -17.03
C SER A 148 11.24 -9.78 -16.03
N PHE A 149 11.13 -8.54 -16.49
CA PHE A 149 10.67 -7.44 -15.65
C PHE A 149 9.16 -7.29 -15.80
N VAL A 150 8.46 -7.29 -14.66
CA VAL A 150 7.03 -7.09 -14.57
C VAL A 150 6.77 -5.77 -13.85
N PHE A 151 5.89 -4.96 -14.42
CA PHE A 151 5.53 -3.65 -13.90
C PHE A 151 4.11 -3.70 -13.35
N VAL A 152 3.93 -3.34 -12.08
CA VAL A 152 2.59 -3.25 -11.47
C VAL A 152 2.22 -1.79 -11.33
N THR A 153 1.06 -1.47 -11.87
CA THR A 153 0.52 -0.11 -11.90
C THR A 153 -0.70 0.04 -11.00
N ALA A 154 -1.01 1.27 -10.63
CA ALA A 154 -2.20 1.58 -9.84
C ALA A 154 -3.48 1.35 -10.67
N PRO A 155 -4.48 0.61 -10.15
CA PRO A 155 -5.71 0.33 -10.89
C PRO A 155 -6.66 1.54 -11.00
N ALA A 156 -6.55 2.49 -10.06
CA ALA A 156 -7.38 3.69 -9.98
C ALA A 156 -6.61 4.83 -9.30
N ASP A 157 -7.14 6.05 -9.42
CA ASP A 157 -6.65 7.21 -8.68
C ASP A 157 -6.99 7.09 -7.19
N GLY A 158 -6.04 7.38 -6.32
CA GLY A 158 -6.24 7.23 -4.89
C GLY A 158 -5.01 7.53 -4.05
N ILE A 159 -5.09 7.17 -2.77
CA ILE A 159 -3.99 7.25 -1.81
C ILE A 159 -3.59 5.82 -1.46
N ILE A 160 -2.31 5.51 -1.60
CA ILE A 160 -1.78 4.22 -1.14
C ILE A 160 -1.63 4.25 0.38
N SER A 161 -2.10 3.20 1.03
CA SER A 161 -1.83 2.97 2.45
C SER A 161 -1.37 1.54 2.71
N GLY A 162 -0.43 1.37 3.64
CA GLY A 162 0.08 0.08 4.06
C GLY A 162 0.88 -0.62 2.96
N GLY A 163 2.03 -0.05 2.61
CA GLY A 163 3.01 -0.73 1.76
C GLY A 163 3.53 -1.99 2.46
N LEU A 164 3.02 -3.15 2.08
CA LEU A 164 3.32 -4.44 2.73
C LEU A 164 4.61 -5.07 2.20
N VAL A 165 5.31 -4.39 1.29
CA VAL A 165 6.41 -4.98 0.51
C VAL A 165 7.64 -4.11 0.49
N GLN A 166 8.80 -4.74 0.58
CA GLN A 166 10.10 -4.09 0.53
C GLN A 166 10.92 -4.59 -0.66
N VAL A 167 11.93 -3.80 -1.03
CA VAL A 167 12.90 -4.20 -2.07
C VAL A 167 13.56 -5.51 -1.64
N GLY A 168 13.55 -6.50 -2.54
CA GLY A 168 14.09 -7.82 -2.27
C GLY A 168 13.05 -8.85 -1.81
N ASP A 169 11.83 -8.46 -1.43
CA ASP A 169 10.79 -9.43 -1.07
C ASP A 169 10.37 -10.30 -2.26
N TYR A 170 10.02 -11.56 -1.99
CA TYR A 170 9.45 -12.45 -2.99
C TYR A 170 7.94 -12.47 -2.87
N LEU A 171 7.25 -12.10 -3.96
CA LEU A 171 5.81 -12.05 -4.04
C LEU A 171 5.30 -13.21 -4.90
N ALA A 172 4.30 -13.91 -4.38
CA ALA A 172 3.56 -14.89 -5.17
C ALA A 172 2.63 -14.17 -6.17
N ALA A 173 2.11 -14.91 -7.15
CA ALA A 173 1.04 -14.40 -7.99
C ALA A 173 -0.20 -14.08 -7.15
N GLN A 174 -0.91 -13.00 -7.48
CA GLN A 174 -2.09 -12.48 -6.78
C GLN A 174 -1.85 -12.03 -5.33
N ALA A 175 -0.59 -11.87 -4.91
CA ALA A 175 -0.25 -11.33 -3.60
C ALA A 175 -0.70 -9.87 -3.49
N THR A 176 -1.22 -9.49 -2.32
CA THR A 176 -1.61 -8.10 -2.06
C THR A 176 -0.37 -7.29 -1.69
N VAL A 177 -0.09 -6.26 -2.47
CA VAL A 177 1.12 -5.43 -2.36
C VAL A 177 0.86 -4.16 -1.57
N ALA A 178 -0.32 -3.56 -1.76
CA ALA A 178 -0.74 -2.34 -1.07
C ALA A 178 -2.27 -2.23 -1.06
N GLN A 179 -2.80 -1.38 -0.19
CA GLN A 179 -4.21 -0.98 -0.25
C GLN A 179 -4.32 0.40 -0.88
N LEU A 180 -5.19 0.53 -1.89
CA LEU A 180 -5.47 1.80 -2.53
C LEU A 180 -6.83 2.32 -2.06
N PHE A 181 -6.83 3.47 -1.41
CA PHE A 181 -8.04 4.17 -1.01
C PHE A 181 -8.40 5.18 -2.10
N ALA A 182 -9.47 4.91 -2.84
CA ALA A 182 -10.02 5.89 -3.77
C ALA A 182 -10.53 7.09 -2.96
N GLY A 183 -9.84 8.22 -3.07
CA GLY A 183 -10.30 9.49 -2.54
C GLY A 183 -11.08 10.20 -3.65
N PRO A 184 -12.28 10.75 -3.38
CA PRO A 184 -12.96 11.57 -4.37
C PRO A 184 -12.01 12.69 -4.82
N LEU A 185 -11.93 12.93 -6.12
CA LEU A 185 -11.47 14.22 -6.62
C LEU A 185 -12.38 15.23 -5.93
N ALA A 186 -11.82 16.18 -5.19
CA ALA A 186 -12.63 17.21 -4.57
C ALA A 186 -13.36 17.93 -5.71
N ASP A 187 -14.66 17.66 -5.86
CA ASP A 187 -15.55 18.40 -6.73
C ASP A 187 -15.60 19.83 -6.18
N THR A 188 -14.69 20.68 -6.63
CA THR A 188 -14.66 22.11 -6.32
C THR A 188 -15.96 22.80 -6.79
N THR A 189 -16.79 22.10 -7.57
CA THR A 189 -18.11 22.53 -8.06
C THR A 189 -19.13 22.78 -6.94
N LEU A 190 -18.97 22.22 -5.74
CA LEU A 190 -19.96 22.40 -4.65
C LEU A 190 -19.81 23.69 -3.84
N LEU A 191 -18.85 24.57 -4.14
CA LEU A 191 -18.66 25.83 -3.40
C LEU A 191 -19.47 27.02 -3.95
N LEU A 192 -20.30 26.83 -4.99
CA LEU A 192 -21.02 27.94 -5.64
C LEU A 192 -22.54 27.98 -5.42
N SER A 193 -23.15 27.03 -4.71
CA SER A 193 -24.62 26.96 -4.58
C SER A 193 -25.19 27.51 -3.27
N SER A 194 -24.47 28.40 -2.57
CA SER A 194 -24.95 28.98 -1.31
C SER A 194 -24.88 30.51 -1.32
N VAL A 195 -25.48 31.12 -2.34
CA VAL A 195 -25.92 32.52 -2.33
C VAL A 195 -27.22 32.61 -3.13
N GLU A 196 -28.36 32.45 -2.46
CA GLU A 196 -29.61 33.14 -2.81
C GLU A 196 -30.48 33.31 -1.57
#